data_AF-A0A5A7RNT9-F1
#
_entry.id   AF-A0A5A7RNT9-F1
#
_cell.length_a   1.000
_cell.length_b   1.000
_cell.length_c   1.000
_cell.angle_alpha   90.00
_cell.angle_beta   90.00
_cell.angle_gamma   90.00
#
_symmetry.space_group_name_H-M   'P 1'
#
loop_
_entity.id
_entity.type
_entity.pdbx_description
1 polymer ?
#
loop_
_entity_poly.entity_id
_entity_poly.type
_entity_poly.pdbx_seq_one_letter_code
_entity_poly.pdbx_strand_id
1 'polypeptide(L)' 'MSEKEKRKIIDKIEDLNQARASLHRRLEELEEKKNEMSEKKYAKLKEKYTKKQQKIREKIHALELKLKEFT' A
#
# COMPACT_ATOMS: atom_id res chain seq x y z
N MET A 1 -12.42 4.91 -22.32
CA MET A 1 -12.19 5.74 -21.11
C MET A 1 -11.79 7.14 -21.56
N SER A 2 -12.40 8.18 -20.99
CA SER A 2 -12.04 9.57 -21.27
C SER A 2 -10.70 9.95 -20.61
N GLU A 3 -10.02 10.97 -21.14
CA GLU A 3 -8.76 11.48 -20.55
C GLU A 3 -8.94 11.94 -19.10
N LYS A 4 -10.11 12.49 -18.76
CA LYS A 4 -10.46 12.85 -17.38
C LYS A 4 -10.52 11.64 -16.45
N GLU A 5 -11.03 10.51 -16.92
CA GLU A 5 -11.08 9.27 -16.15
C GLU A 5 -9.71 8.62 -16.00
N LYS A 6 -8.89 8.63 -17.06
CA LYS A 6 -7.49 8.18 -16.99
C LYS A 6 -6.72 8.97 -15.94
N ARG A 7 -6.85 10.30 -15.95
CA ARG A 7 -6.18 11.16 -14.98
C ARG A 7 -6.58 10.84 -13.54
N LYS A 8 -7.89 10.65 -13.28
CA LYS A 8 -8.37 10.23 -11.95
C LYS A 8 -7.78 8.91 -11.49
N ILE A 9 -7.59 7.94 -12.40
CA ILE A 9 -6.97 6.66 -12.06
C ILE A 9 -5.49 6.84 -11.72
N ILE A 10 -4.76 7.65 -12.51
CA ILE A 10 -3.35 7.96 -12.27
C ILE A 10 -3.17 8.66 -10.92
N ASP A 11 -3.94 9.72 -10.65
CA ASP A 11 -3.90 10.44 -9.38
C ASP A 11 -4.20 9.47 -8.21
N LYS A 12 -5.13 8.53 -8.41
CA LYS A 12 -5.44 7.52 -7.39
C LYS A 12 -4.30 6.52 -7.15
N ILE A 13 -3.59 6.12 -8.20
CA ILE A 13 -2.40 5.27 -8.09
C ILE A 13 -1.30 6.01 -7.32
N GLU A 14 -1.12 7.30 -7.55
CA GLU A 14 -0.15 8.13 -6.83
C GLU A 14 -0.45 8.21 -5.33
N ASP A 15 -1.70 8.51 -4.95
CA ASP A 15 -2.16 8.47 -3.55
C ASP A 15 -1.87 7.12 -2.88
N LEU A 16 -2.17 6.03 -3.59
CA LEU A 16 -1.96 4.67 -3.09
C LEU A 16 -0.47 4.36 -2.94
N ASN A 17 0.38 4.83 -3.85
CA ASN A 17 1.83 4.67 -3.75
C ASN A 17 2.41 5.44 -2.56
N GLN A 18 1.94 6.66 -2.30
CA GLN A 18 2.33 7.42 -1.11
C GLN A 18 1.91 6.68 0.18
N ALA A 19 0.69 6.17 0.23
CA ALA A 19 0.22 5.36 1.36
C ALA A 19 1.04 4.08 1.54
N ARG A 20 1.44 3.41 0.44
CA ARG A 20 2.32 2.23 0.45
C ARG A 20 3.69 2.55 1.03
N ALA A 21 4.30 3.67 0.63
CA ALA A 21 5.59 4.12 1.14
C ALA A 21 5.52 4.48 2.64
N SER A 22 4.43 5.10 3.09
CA SER A 22 4.22 5.36 4.52
C SER A 22 4.10 4.07 5.34
N LEU A 23 3.39 3.05 4.85
CA LEU A 23 3.31 1.75 5.52
C LEU A 23 4.64 1.02 5.55
N HIS A 24 5.46 1.16 4.51
CA HIS A 24 6.80 0.59 4.48
C HIS A 24 7.68 1.16 5.58
N ARG A 25 7.73 2.49 5.72
CA ARG A 25 8.45 3.16 6.82
C ARG A 25 7.96 2.72 8.20
N ARG A 26 6.65 2.57 8.38
CA ARG A 26 6.09 2.04 9.65
C ARG A 26 6.47 0.59 9.95
N LEU A 27 6.73 -0.23 8.92
CA LEU A 27 7.22 -1.59 9.10
C LEU A 27 8.69 -1.60 9.50
N GLU A 28 9.51 -0.70 8.93
CA GLU A 28 10.91 -0.51 9.32
C GLU A 28 11.00 -0.06 10.78
N GLU A 29 10.25 0.98 11.17
CA GLU A 29 10.17 1.44 12.56
C GLU A 29 9.69 0.35 13.53
N LEU A 30 8.77 -0.52 13.09
CA LEU A 30 8.28 -1.64 13.90
C LEU A 30 9.36 -2.71 14.09
N GLU A 31 10.20 -2.94 13.07
CA GLU A 31 11.31 -3.90 13.14
C GLU A 31 12.41 -3.40 14.09
N GLU A 32 12.74 -2.11 14.03
CA GLU A 32 13.69 -1.46 14.96
C GLU A 32 13.23 -1.62 16.42
N LYS A 33 11.93 -1.45 16.68
CA LYS A 33 11.34 -1.50 18.03
C LYS A 33 10.88 -2.90 18.46
N LYS A 34 11.22 -3.96 17.72
CA LYS A 34 10.70 -5.31 18.01
C LYS A 34 11.04 -5.81 19.41
N ASN A 35 12.19 -5.42 19.95
CA ASN A 35 12.67 -5.81 21.27
C ASN A 35 12.05 -4.97 22.41
N GLU A 36 11.38 -3.86 22.09
CA GLU A 36 10.70 -2.98 23.05
C GLU A 36 9.26 -3.40 23.32
N MET A 37 8.78 -4.49 22.71
CA MET A 37 7.42 -4.96 22.85
C MET A 37 7.33 -6.48 22.91
N SER A 38 6.20 -6.98 23.40
CA SER A 38 5.95 -8.41 23.39
C SER A 38 5.83 -8.95 21.98
N GLU A 39 6.30 -10.18 21.77
CA GLU A 39 6.23 -10.89 20.49
C GLU A 39 4.80 -10.90 19.92
N LYS A 40 3.80 -11.14 20.78
CA LYS A 40 2.38 -11.10 20.40
C LYS A 40 1.95 -9.74 19.85
N LYS A 41 2.41 -8.64 20.46
CA LYS A 41 2.10 -7.28 20.01
C LYS A 41 2.80 -6.97 18.68
N TYR A 42 4.07 -7.33 18.57
CA TYR A 42 4.84 -7.18 17.33
C TYR A 42 4.20 -7.95 16.17
N ALA A 43 3.89 -9.24 16.36
CA ALA A 43 3.29 -10.10 15.34
C ALA A 43 1.96 -9.53 14.83
N LYS A 44 1.08 -9.08 15.74
CA LYS A 44 -0.21 -8.46 15.38
C LYS A 44 -0.05 -7.17 14.58
N LEU A 45 0.93 -6.33 14.94
CA LEU A 45 1.20 -5.09 14.22
C LEU A 45 1.80 -5.35 12.84
N LYS A 46 2.76 -6.27 12.76
CA LYS A 46 3.40 -6.70 11.52
C LYS A 46 2.37 -7.26 10.55
N GLU A 47 1.53 -8.19 10.99
CA GLU A 47 0.44 -8.75 10.18
C GLU A 47 -0.50 -7.66 9.68
N LYS A 48 -0.93 -6.74 10.56
CA LYS A 48 -1.82 -5.63 10.20
C LYS A 48 -1.21 -4.74 9.11
N TYR A 49 0.07 -4.38 9.23
CA TYR A 49 0.74 -3.52 8.26
C TYR A 49 1.00 -4.24 6.94
N THR A 50 1.47 -5.49 6.98
CA THR A 50 1.66 -6.33 5.78
C THR A 50 0.36 -6.53 5.03
N LYS A 51 -0.75 -6.85 5.73
CA LYS A 51 -2.08 -7.02 5.11
C LYS A 51 -2.57 -5.73 4.46
N LYS A 52 -2.34 -4.56 5.08
CA LYS A 52 -2.67 -3.26 4.48
C LYS A 52 -1.82 -2.98 3.25
N GLN A 53 -0.52 -3.25 3.32
CA GLN A 53 0.40 -3.05 2.20
C GLN A 53 0.02 -3.92 1.00
N GLN A 54 -0.35 -5.18 1.25
CA GLN A 54 -0.83 -6.10 0.22
C GLN A 54 -2.11 -5.61 -0.45
N LYS A 55 -3.12 -5.19 0.33
CA LYS A 55 -4.36 -4.60 -0.22
C LYS A 55 -4.11 -3.38 -1.09
N ILE A 56 -3.13 -2.55 -0.74
CA ILE A 56 -2.76 -1.39 -1.55
C ILE A 56 -2.08 -1.83 -2.85
N ARG A 57 -1.18 -2.81 -2.81
CA ARG A 57 -0.58 -3.39 -4.04
C ARG A 57 -1.63 -3.94 -4.98
N GLU A 58 -2.57 -4.73 -4.47
CA GLU A 58 -3.67 -5.30 -5.28
C GLU A 58 -4.53 -4.19 -5.92
N LYS A 59 -4.83 -3.13 -5.17
CA LYS A 59 -5.58 -1.98 -5.70
C LYS A 59 -4.82 -1.22 -6.78
N ILE A 60 -3.52 -0.97 -6.59
CA ILE A 60 -2.67 -0.33 -7.60
C ILE A 60 -2.66 -1.20 -8.85
N HIS A 61 -2.42 -2.50 -8.71
CA HIS A 61 -2.37 -3.42 -9.84
C HIS A 61 -3.69 -3.47 -10.63
N ALA A 62 -4.83 -3.52 -9.93
CA ALA A 62 -6.14 -3.49 -10.57
C ALA A 62 -6.38 -2.17 -11.35
N LEU A 63 -5.91 -1.04 -10.82
CA LEU A 63 -5.99 0.26 -11.50
C LEU A 63 -5.04 0.33 -12.71
N GLU A 64 -3.83 -0.23 -12.61
CA GLU A 64 -2.87 -0.33 -13.71
C GLU A 64 -3.40 -1.22 -14.85
N LEU A 65 -3.99 -2.38 -14.52
CA LEU A 65 -4.67 -3.24 -15.49
C LEU A 65 -5.82 -2.49 -16.17
N LYS A 66 -6.64 -1.78 -15.39
CA LYS A 66 -7.71 -0.93 -15.91
C LYS A 66 -7.19 0.22 -16.77
N LEU A 67 -5.96 0.70 -16.62
CA LEU A 67 -5.37 1.65 -17.59
C LEU A 67 -4.95 0.92 -18.87
N LYS A 68 -4.31 -0.25 -18.72
CA LYS A 68 -3.77 -1.04 -19.83
C LYS A 68 -4.85 -1.58 -20.77
N GLU A 69 -6.02 -1.97 -20.26
CA GLU A 69 -7.15 -2.43 -21.08
C GLU A 69 -7.69 -1.36 -22.04
N PHE A 70 -7.31 -0.09 -21.87
CA PHE A 70 -7.77 1.04 -22.68
C PHE A 70 -6.63 1.78 -23.38
N THR A 71 -5.43 1.18 -23.41
CA THR A 71 -4.25 1.69 -24.14
C THR A 71 -3.96 0.74 -25.29
#